data_AF-A0A8S4E0D4-F1
#
_entry.id   AF-A0A8S4E0D4-F1
#
_cell.length_a   1.000
_cell.length_b   1.000
_cell.length_c   1.000
_cell.angle_alpha   90.00
_cell.angle_beta   90.00
_cell.angle_gamma   90.00
#
_symmetry.space_group_name_H-M   'P 1'
#
loop_
_entity.id
_entity.type
_entity.pdbx_description
1 polymer ?
#
loop_
_entity_poly.entity_id
_entity_poly.type
_entity_poly.pdbx_seq_one_letter_code
_entity_poly.pdbx_strand_id
1 'polypeptide(L)'
;MELRLMESYKRREEEEGSASSALSPHSHRHLPSLDEDDSACEEELARLAAQAQCLTEYAGGARGRPPSPQAAPFNVDDVCRPGHTLLWDLLQDHTAEQLAEGLALEAEKALCALLCFSTDKFIRIKFIEGCLDNLANHRSVAVSLRLLPKLFSSFQQLRGMDMHQVVMWAERERGMMRLFFEDLRHFTAQKVPPGDAAHYAHITELTVRLHFLTAIFSPVGSPHNFRLTVEQVETLWDCLVVRSGPECADCLYSWLLSHSKSAEQHALGADAHRFLYQDKMPTREPETMSIMGLSLYQQLCNLARMALGAGDGRDAAPPHAAAMDHLWKIALRANSTARMALGAGDGRDAAPPHAAAMDHLWKIALRANSTARMAQLSPHAPRAGDGRDHGPSVEDRATG
;
A
#
# COMPACT_ATOMS: atom_id res chain seq x y z
N MET A 1 4.82 -23.94 -22.91
CA MET A 1 6.27 -23.83 -22.68
C MET A 1 6.57 -23.17 -21.32
N GLU A 2 5.68 -22.30 -20.82
CA GLU A 2 5.82 -21.67 -19.49
C GLU A 2 5.51 -22.58 -18.30
N LEU A 3 4.66 -23.60 -18.45
CA LEU A 3 4.38 -24.55 -17.37
C LEU A 3 5.59 -25.41 -16.94
N ARG A 4 6.58 -25.61 -17.83
CA ARG A 4 7.80 -26.37 -17.51
C ARG A 4 8.82 -25.56 -16.70
N LEU A 5 8.77 -24.23 -16.77
CA LEU A 5 9.66 -23.36 -16.00
C LEU A 5 9.20 -23.24 -14.54
N MET A 6 7.88 -23.23 -14.30
CA MET A 6 7.34 -23.14 -12.94
C MET A 6 7.50 -24.44 -12.15
N GLU A 7 7.47 -25.61 -12.82
CA GLU A 7 7.80 -26.90 -12.21
C GLU A 7 9.29 -27.05 -11.87
N SER A 8 10.20 -26.38 -12.59
CA SER A 8 11.64 -26.39 -12.25
C SER A 8 11.99 -25.54 -11.02
N TYR A 9 11.21 -24.51 -10.72
CA TYR A 9 11.40 -23.73 -9.48
C TYR A 9 10.87 -24.46 -8.25
N LYS A 10 9.74 -25.16 -8.38
CA LYS A 10 9.14 -25.91 -7.26
C LYS A 10 9.92 -27.17 -6.88
N ARG A 11 10.59 -27.84 -7.84
CA ARG A 11 11.41 -29.03 -7.56
C ARG A 11 12.74 -28.69 -6.85
N ARG A 12 13.17 -27.43 -6.87
CA ARG A 12 14.44 -27.00 -6.25
C ARG A 12 14.31 -26.71 -4.75
N GLU A 13 13.11 -26.38 -4.26
CA GLU A 13 12.86 -26.11 -2.83
C GLU A 13 12.62 -27.39 -2.01
N GLU A 14 12.21 -28.50 -2.65
CA GLU A 14 11.94 -29.77 -1.96
C GLU A 14 13.20 -30.65 -1.78
N GLU A 15 14.33 -30.33 -2.42
CA GLU A 15 15.58 -31.11 -2.35
C GLU A 15 16.62 -30.58 -1.32
N GLU A 16 16.40 -29.42 -0.69
CA GLU A 16 17.31 -28.89 0.33
C GLU A 16 16.97 -29.32 1.77
N GLY A 17 15.94 -30.14 1.94
CA GLY A 17 15.46 -30.62 3.23
C GLY A 17 15.79 -32.08 3.53
N SER A 18 17.06 -32.48 3.58
CA SER A 18 17.62 -33.59 4.41
C SER A 18 18.88 -34.20 3.80
N ALA A 19 20.03 -34.02 4.45
CA ALA A 19 20.98 -35.11 4.70
C ALA A 19 22.08 -34.64 5.68
N SER A 20 22.05 -35.17 6.89
CA SER A 20 23.16 -35.09 7.84
C SER A 20 24.07 -36.32 7.68
N SER A 21 25.38 -36.05 7.67
CA SER A 21 26.50 -36.91 8.12
C SER A 21 27.02 -38.05 7.22
N ALA A 22 28.26 -37.90 6.75
CA ALA A 22 29.26 -38.98 6.70
C ALA A 22 30.71 -38.41 6.73
N LEU A 23 31.51 -38.94 7.67
CA LEU A 23 32.92 -38.60 7.96
C LEU A 23 33.91 -39.21 6.95
N SER A 24 35.00 -38.51 6.60
CA SER A 24 36.40 -39.03 6.56
C SER A 24 37.43 -38.07 5.92
N PRO A 25 38.75 -38.25 6.18
CA PRO A 25 39.64 -37.15 6.57
C PRO A 25 40.72 -36.76 5.53
N HIS A 26 41.42 -35.68 5.88
CA HIS A 26 42.71 -35.17 5.39
C HIS A 26 42.73 -33.99 4.39
N SER A 27 43.10 -32.84 4.98
CA SER A 27 44.13 -31.90 4.49
C SER A 27 43.74 -30.88 3.42
N HIS A 28 43.63 -29.60 3.80
CA HIS A 28 44.70 -28.59 3.60
C HIS A 28 44.24 -27.17 3.97
N ARG A 29 45.10 -26.48 4.75
CA ARG A 29 45.30 -25.03 4.94
C ARG A 29 44.16 -24.17 5.51
N HIS A 30 44.45 -23.66 6.72
CA HIS A 30 43.84 -22.48 7.34
C HIS A 30 43.70 -21.30 6.36
N LEU A 31 42.47 -20.83 6.17
CA LEU A 31 42.16 -19.46 5.78
C LEU A 31 41.80 -18.69 7.05
N PRO A 32 42.36 -17.48 7.27
CA PRO A 32 41.99 -16.65 8.40
C PRO A 32 40.56 -16.10 8.22
N SER A 33 39.85 -15.97 9.34
CA SER A 33 38.51 -15.37 9.45
C SER A 33 38.48 -13.95 8.89
N LEU A 34 37.58 -13.71 7.93
CA LEU A 34 37.30 -12.42 7.33
C LEU A 34 36.24 -11.66 8.16
N ASP A 35 36.54 -11.34 9.43
CA ASP A 35 35.64 -10.58 10.31
C ASP A 35 36.28 -9.27 10.84
N GLU A 36 37.39 -8.80 10.27
CA GLU A 36 38.11 -7.60 10.79
C GLU A 36 38.16 -6.38 9.85
N ASP A 37 37.63 -6.43 8.62
CA ASP A 37 37.81 -5.34 7.63
C ASP A 37 36.64 -4.34 7.48
N ASP A 38 35.46 -4.59 8.08
CA ASP A 38 34.33 -3.64 7.99
C ASP A 38 34.53 -2.41 8.89
N SER A 39 35.25 -2.56 10.00
CA SER A 39 35.53 -1.49 10.97
C SER A 39 36.47 -0.42 10.39
N ALA A 40 37.42 -0.82 9.55
CA ALA A 40 38.37 0.11 8.93
C ALA A 40 37.70 1.03 7.91
N CYS A 41 36.71 0.52 7.16
CA CYS A 41 35.92 1.31 6.22
C CYS A 41 35.02 2.32 6.94
N GLU A 42 34.43 1.93 8.07
CA GLU A 42 33.56 2.81 8.86
C GLU A 42 34.37 3.92 9.56
N GLU A 43 35.57 3.61 10.05
CA GLU A 43 36.49 4.59 10.66
C GLU A 43 37.07 5.58 9.62
N GLU A 44 37.39 5.12 8.39
CA GLU A 44 37.77 6.00 7.28
C GLU A 44 36.61 6.94 6.87
N LEU A 45 35.38 6.43 6.78
CA LEU A 45 34.20 7.24 6.46
C LEU A 45 33.93 8.31 7.53
N ALA A 46 34.08 7.94 8.82
CA ALA A 46 33.94 8.86 9.93
C ALA A 46 35.04 9.93 9.94
N ARG A 47 36.28 9.57 9.59
CA ARG A 47 37.40 10.53 9.43
C ARG A 47 37.16 11.49 8.28
N LEU A 48 36.67 11.02 7.14
CA LEU A 48 36.32 11.86 6.00
C LEU A 48 35.17 12.84 6.33
N ALA A 49 34.16 12.38 7.06
CA ALA A 49 33.07 13.24 7.55
C ALA A 49 33.57 14.33 8.51
N ALA A 50 34.47 13.99 9.44
CA ALA A 50 35.09 14.93 10.36
C ALA A 50 36.01 15.94 9.62
N GLN A 51 36.75 15.48 8.61
CA GLN A 51 37.61 16.32 7.79
C GLN A 51 36.79 17.32 6.95
N ALA A 52 35.64 16.89 6.42
CA ALA A 52 34.71 17.77 5.71
C ALA A 52 34.14 18.87 6.61
N GLN A 53 33.80 18.55 7.87
CA GLN A 53 33.35 19.53 8.87
C GLN A 53 34.44 20.57 9.21
N CYS A 54 35.70 20.14 9.29
CA CYS A 54 36.84 21.03 9.54
C CYS A 54 37.12 21.97 8.36
N LEU A 55 36.95 21.52 7.11
CA LEU A 55 37.11 22.37 5.92
C LEU A 55 36.09 23.51 5.83
N THR A 56 34.86 23.31 6.34
CA THR A 56 33.85 24.37 6.45
C THR A 56 34.23 25.47 7.44
N GLU A 57 34.98 25.16 8.50
CA GLU A 57 35.41 26.15 9.50
C GLU A 57 36.60 26.99 9.02
N TYR A 58 37.46 26.46 8.14
CA TYR A 58 38.66 27.14 7.64
C TYR A 58 38.44 28.02 6.40
N ALA A 59 37.24 28.03 5.79
CA ALA A 59 36.93 28.91 4.66
C ALA A 59 36.92 30.42 5.01
N GLY A 60 37.04 30.76 6.31
CA GLY A 60 37.13 32.14 6.79
C GLY A 60 38.49 32.83 6.61
N GLY A 61 39.53 32.18 6.08
CA GLY A 61 40.84 32.84 5.99
C GLY A 61 41.84 32.19 5.04
N ALA A 62 41.78 32.49 3.74
CA ALA A 62 42.92 32.27 2.84
C ALA A 62 42.98 33.32 1.73
N ARG A 63 43.81 34.35 1.93
CA ARG A 63 44.29 35.25 0.87
C ARG A 63 45.32 34.50 0.02
N GLY A 64 45.07 34.38 -1.29
CA GLY A 64 46.14 34.08 -2.26
C GLY A 64 45.99 32.82 -3.12
N ARG A 65 44.80 32.52 -3.64
CA ARG A 65 44.63 31.53 -4.74
C ARG A 65 44.17 32.27 -6.01
N PRO A 66 44.74 32.00 -7.20
CA PRO A 66 44.24 32.58 -8.45
C PRO A 66 42.77 32.22 -8.63
N PRO A 67 41.94 33.08 -9.25
CA PRO A 67 40.51 32.85 -9.35
C PRO A 67 40.28 31.60 -10.20
N SER A 68 39.96 30.49 -9.54
CA SER A 68 39.17 29.43 -10.16
C SER A 68 37.93 30.07 -10.78
N PRO A 69 37.39 29.56 -11.90
CA PRO A 69 36.09 30.02 -12.40
C PRO A 69 35.16 30.03 -11.19
N GLN A 70 34.66 31.21 -10.85
CA GLN A 70 33.97 31.45 -9.59
C GLN A 70 32.92 30.35 -9.45
N ALA A 71 33.15 29.39 -8.54
CA ALA A 71 32.12 28.43 -8.20
C ALA A 71 30.96 29.30 -7.77
N ALA A 72 29.85 29.25 -8.52
CA ALA A 72 28.65 29.99 -8.17
C ALA A 72 28.38 29.73 -6.68
N PRO A 73 28.07 30.76 -5.89
CA PRO A 73 27.85 30.58 -4.47
C PRO A 73 26.85 29.44 -4.27
N PHE A 74 27.24 28.40 -3.53
CA PHE A 74 26.36 27.28 -3.24
C PHE A 74 25.14 27.83 -2.50
N ASN A 75 23.98 27.66 -3.12
CA ASN A 75 22.71 28.08 -2.55
C ASN A 75 21.85 26.84 -2.32
N VAL A 76 21.49 26.62 -1.05
CA VAL A 76 20.66 25.48 -0.64
C VAL A 76 19.29 25.53 -1.32
N ASP A 77 18.77 26.71 -1.64
CA ASP A 77 17.49 26.85 -2.35
C ASP A 77 17.53 26.32 -3.79
N ASP A 78 18.72 26.18 -4.37
CA ASP A 78 18.92 25.82 -5.77
C ASP A 78 19.23 24.33 -5.97
N VAL A 79 19.31 23.51 -4.92
CA VAL A 79 19.80 22.11 -5.01
C VAL A 79 18.98 21.22 -5.94
N CYS A 80 17.70 21.50 -6.14
CA CYS A 80 16.83 20.77 -7.06
C CYS A 80 16.64 21.46 -8.42
N ARG A 81 17.34 22.58 -8.66
CA ARG A 81 17.32 23.26 -9.96
C ARG A 81 18.27 22.56 -10.94
N PRO A 82 17.96 22.57 -12.25
CA PRO A 82 18.80 21.95 -13.26
C PRO A 82 20.24 22.46 -13.20
N GLY A 83 21.20 21.54 -13.19
CA GLY A 83 22.64 21.83 -13.21
C GLY A 83 23.27 22.09 -11.84
N HIS A 84 22.50 22.05 -10.75
CA HIS A 84 23.00 22.31 -9.40
C HIS A 84 23.34 21.04 -8.61
N THR A 85 22.64 19.93 -8.87
CA THR A 85 22.95 18.63 -8.26
C THR A 85 22.95 17.56 -9.34
N LEU A 86 24.13 17.05 -9.69
CA LEU A 86 24.28 16.03 -10.73
C LEU A 86 23.38 14.81 -10.51
N LEU A 87 23.39 14.24 -9.30
CA LEU A 87 22.59 13.06 -9.00
C LEU A 87 21.09 13.34 -9.07
N TRP A 88 20.65 14.57 -8.79
CA TRP A 88 19.25 14.96 -8.97
C TRP A 88 18.89 15.05 -10.46
N ASP A 89 19.75 15.70 -11.25
CA ASP A 89 19.54 15.88 -12.68
C ASP A 89 19.48 14.54 -13.42
N LEU A 90 20.34 13.58 -13.04
CA LEU A 90 20.34 12.22 -13.60
C LEU A 90 19.02 11.47 -13.39
N LEU A 91 18.25 11.84 -12.36
CA LEU A 91 16.99 11.19 -12.00
C LEU A 91 15.76 11.79 -12.68
N GLN A 92 15.93 12.90 -13.41
CA GLN A 92 14.81 13.53 -14.12
C GLN A 92 14.52 12.79 -15.45
N ASP A 93 13.27 12.79 -15.91
CA ASP A 93 12.75 11.92 -16.99
C ASP A 93 13.62 11.95 -18.25
N HIS A 94 13.97 13.16 -18.70
CA HIS A 94 14.74 13.36 -19.93
C HIS A 94 16.17 12.82 -19.87
N THR A 95 16.72 12.67 -18.67
CA THR A 95 18.09 12.19 -18.46
C THR A 95 18.08 10.71 -18.07
N ALA A 96 17.15 10.29 -17.21
CA ALA A 96 17.02 8.92 -16.74
C ALA A 96 16.80 7.93 -17.90
N GLU A 97 16.01 8.30 -18.91
CA GLU A 97 15.74 7.48 -20.10
C GLU A 97 16.98 7.26 -20.98
N GLN A 98 17.99 8.14 -20.89
CA GLN A 98 19.21 8.07 -21.69
C GLN A 98 20.32 7.27 -21.01
N LEU A 99 20.13 6.90 -19.74
CA LEU A 99 21.13 6.16 -18.98
C LEU A 99 21.10 4.67 -19.33
N ALA A 100 22.26 4.03 -19.19
CA ALA A 100 22.35 2.58 -19.27
C ALA A 100 21.48 1.92 -18.18
N GLU A 101 21.00 0.71 -18.47
CA GLU A 101 20.13 -0.04 -17.57
C GLU A 101 20.73 -0.14 -16.16
N GLY A 102 19.92 0.17 -15.14
CA GLY A 102 20.32 0.15 -13.73
C GLY A 102 21.06 1.40 -13.23
N LEU A 103 21.62 2.25 -14.10
CA LEU A 103 22.39 3.42 -13.66
C LEU A 103 21.53 4.48 -12.97
N ALA A 104 20.29 4.68 -13.43
CA ALA A 104 19.33 5.55 -12.75
C ALA A 104 19.02 5.06 -11.32
N LEU A 105 18.94 3.73 -11.13
CA LEU A 105 18.70 3.15 -9.81
C LEU A 105 19.91 3.34 -8.88
N GLU A 106 21.14 3.22 -9.41
CA GLU A 106 22.34 3.49 -8.63
C GLU A 106 22.49 4.99 -8.29
N ALA A 107 22.13 5.89 -9.21
CA ALA A 107 22.06 7.32 -8.92
C ALA A 107 21.03 7.62 -7.81
N GLU A 108 19.86 6.96 -7.83
CA GLU A 108 18.84 7.10 -6.79
C GLU A 108 19.38 6.65 -5.43
N LYS A 109 20.05 5.49 -5.38
CA LYS A 109 20.66 4.96 -4.16
C LYS A 109 21.76 5.89 -3.62
N ALA A 110 22.63 6.37 -4.49
CA ALA A 110 23.71 7.29 -4.11
C ALA A 110 23.15 8.60 -3.56
N LEU A 111 22.14 9.17 -4.22
CA LEU A 111 21.48 10.39 -3.73
C LEU A 111 20.82 10.15 -2.37
N CYS A 112 20.06 9.07 -2.22
CA CYS A 112 19.45 8.70 -0.94
C CYS A 112 20.48 8.55 0.17
N ALA A 113 21.58 7.84 -0.09
CA ALA A 113 22.64 7.64 0.91
C ALA A 113 23.21 8.99 1.36
N LEU A 114 23.58 9.86 0.42
CA LEU A 114 24.12 11.19 0.73
C LEU A 114 23.14 12.06 1.54
N LEU A 115 21.86 12.04 1.18
CA LEU A 115 20.84 12.83 1.88
C LEU A 115 20.55 12.28 3.29
N CYS A 116 20.57 10.96 3.47
CA CYS A 116 20.44 10.34 4.77
C CYS A 116 21.67 10.62 5.67
N PHE A 117 22.88 10.69 5.12
CA PHE A 117 24.08 11.05 5.90
C PHE A 117 24.21 12.56 6.15
N SER A 118 23.60 13.42 5.33
CA SER A 118 23.66 14.88 5.50
C SER A 118 23.07 15.31 6.85
N THR A 119 23.82 16.03 7.68
CA THR A 119 23.31 16.58 8.95
C THR A 119 22.41 17.81 8.75
N ASP A 120 22.36 18.36 7.53
CA ASP A 120 21.58 19.55 7.24
C ASP A 120 20.13 19.20 6.86
N LYS A 121 19.22 19.52 7.79
CA LYS A 121 17.78 19.35 7.62
C LYS A 121 17.20 20.20 6.48
N PHE A 122 17.78 21.36 6.19
CA PHE A 122 17.26 22.26 5.15
C PHE A 122 17.51 21.70 3.76
N ILE A 123 18.69 21.09 3.53
CA ILE A 123 18.96 20.38 2.27
C ILE A 123 17.92 19.28 2.06
N ARG A 124 17.64 18.45 3.07
CA ARG A 124 16.64 17.38 2.98
C ARG A 124 15.23 17.91 2.69
N ILE A 125 14.84 19.01 3.34
CA ILE A 125 13.57 19.71 3.07
C ILE A 125 13.51 20.15 1.61
N LYS A 126 14.59 20.69 1.05
CA LYS A 126 14.62 21.11 -0.36
C LYS A 126 14.46 19.95 -1.33
N PHE A 127 15.01 18.78 -1.03
CA PHE A 127 14.76 17.58 -1.83
C PHE A 127 13.32 17.07 -1.72
N ILE A 128 12.68 17.21 -0.55
CA ILE A 128 11.23 16.95 -0.42
C ILE A 128 10.45 17.94 -1.29
N GLU A 129 10.77 19.22 -1.22
CA GLU A 129 10.13 20.26 -2.05
C GLU A 129 10.30 19.94 -3.54
N GLY A 130 11.50 19.59 -3.99
CA GLY A 130 11.77 19.19 -5.37
C GLY A 130 10.96 17.96 -5.82
N CYS A 131 10.81 16.96 -4.95
CA CYS A 131 9.94 15.80 -5.22
C CYS A 131 8.47 16.22 -5.37
N LEU A 132 7.97 17.13 -4.53
CA LEU A 132 6.59 17.61 -4.62
C LEU A 132 6.37 18.53 -5.82
N ASP A 133 7.36 19.32 -6.21
CA ASP A 133 7.33 20.11 -7.44
C ASP A 133 7.28 19.19 -8.67
N ASN A 134 7.99 18.06 -8.63
CA ASN A 134 7.89 17.01 -9.66
C ASN A 134 6.48 16.43 -9.78
N LEU A 135 5.81 16.12 -8.66
CA LEU A 135 4.40 15.70 -8.64
C LEU A 135 3.49 16.79 -9.23
N ALA A 136 3.68 18.05 -8.84
CA ALA A 136 2.88 19.18 -9.33
C ALA A 136 3.01 19.39 -10.85
N ASN A 137 4.12 18.96 -11.44
CA ASN A 137 4.40 19.07 -12.87
C ASN A 137 4.23 17.75 -13.64
N HIS A 138 3.80 16.67 -12.98
CA HIS A 138 3.68 15.33 -13.56
C HIS A 138 4.98 14.83 -14.23
N ARG A 139 6.14 15.17 -13.65
CA ARG A 139 7.46 14.73 -14.13
C ARG A 139 8.20 13.95 -13.06
N SER A 140 8.90 12.90 -13.45
CA SER A 140 9.76 12.09 -12.58
C SER A 140 9.07 11.62 -11.31
N VAL A 141 7.77 11.34 -11.44
CA VAL A 141 6.89 11.07 -10.32
C VAL A 141 7.24 9.74 -9.68
N ALA A 142 7.47 8.69 -10.48
CA ALA A 142 7.84 7.38 -9.95
C ALA A 142 9.10 7.45 -9.07
N VAL A 143 10.15 8.14 -9.54
CA VAL A 143 11.38 8.34 -8.73
C VAL A 143 11.08 9.17 -7.49
N SER A 144 10.37 10.29 -7.64
CA SER A 144 10.02 11.19 -6.52
C SER A 144 9.23 10.47 -5.42
N LEU A 145 8.25 9.63 -5.80
CA LEU A 145 7.45 8.84 -4.87
C LEU A 145 8.25 7.71 -4.18
N ARG A 146 9.33 7.21 -4.79
CA ARG A 146 10.27 6.29 -4.11
C ARG A 146 11.23 7.03 -3.17
N LEU A 147 11.61 8.25 -3.49
CA LEU A 147 12.51 9.08 -2.68
C LEU A 147 11.80 9.60 -1.42
N LEU A 148 10.56 10.09 -1.54
CA LEU A 148 9.83 10.74 -0.45
C LEU A 148 9.80 9.92 0.86
N PRO A 149 9.39 8.64 0.88
CA PRO A 149 9.41 7.84 2.10
C PRO A 149 10.79 7.74 2.75
N LYS A 150 11.85 7.60 1.95
CA LYS A 150 13.24 7.52 2.42
C LYS A 150 13.70 8.85 3.01
N LEU A 151 13.33 9.97 2.37
CA LEU A 151 13.61 11.31 2.85
C LEU A 151 12.88 11.57 4.18
N PHE A 152 11.61 11.22 4.28
CA PHE A 152 10.83 11.35 5.52
C PHE A 152 11.43 10.53 6.66
N SER A 153 11.78 9.26 6.40
CA SER A 153 12.38 8.40 7.43
C SER A 153 13.76 8.90 7.87
N SER A 154 14.53 9.55 6.98
CA SER A 154 15.86 10.05 7.32
C SER A 154 15.84 11.02 8.51
N PHE A 155 14.75 11.78 8.72
CA PHE A 155 14.66 12.75 9.80
C PHE A 155 14.64 12.10 11.18
N GLN A 156 14.33 10.80 11.30
CA GLN A 156 14.45 10.07 12.56
C GLN A 156 15.89 10.07 13.11
N GLN A 157 16.89 10.24 12.25
CA GLN A 157 18.30 10.35 12.64
C GLN A 157 18.64 11.74 13.22
N LEU A 158 17.84 12.75 12.91
CA LEU A 158 18.02 14.12 13.39
C LEU A 158 17.28 14.29 14.72
N ARG A 159 17.98 14.75 15.75
CA ARG A 159 17.36 14.94 17.07
C ARG A 159 16.24 15.99 16.99
N GLY A 160 15.05 15.62 17.45
CA GLY A 160 13.93 16.54 17.66
C GLY A 160 12.96 16.71 16.49
N MET A 161 13.06 15.88 15.45
CA MET A 161 12.03 15.82 14.41
C MET A 161 11.72 14.36 14.04
N ASP A 162 10.46 13.97 14.10
CA ASP A 162 10.05 12.61 13.73
C ASP A 162 9.45 12.57 12.31
N MET A 163 9.29 11.35 11.78
CA MET A 163 8.73 11.15 10.44
C MET A 163 7.31 11.71 10.33
N HIS A 164 6.49 11.60 11.38
CA HIS A 164 5.12 12.11 11.40
C HIS A 164 5.10 13.62 11.18
N GLN A 165 5.95 14.37 11.87
CA GLN A 165 6.04 15.82 11.76
C GLN A 165 6.39 16.26 10.35
N VAL A 166 7.34 15.58 9.70
CA VAL A 166 7.76 15.93 8.33
C VAL A 166 6.67 15.59 7.31
N VAL A 167 6.04 14.43 7.44
CA VAL A 167 4.91 14.03 6.57
C VAL A 167 3.74 15.00 6.74
N MET A 168 3.39 15.35 7.97
CA MET A 168 2.30 16.30 8.26
C MET A 168 2.65 17.72 7.81
N TRP A 169 3.93 18.13 7.85
CA TRP A 169 4.39 19.38 7.26
C TRP A 169 4.22 19.37 5.73
N ALA A 170 4.67 18.31 5.06
CA ALA A 170 4.54 18.18 3.61
C ALA A 170 3.07 18.19 3.17
N GLU A 171 2.19 17.56 3.95
CA GLU A 171 0.76 17.63 3.69
C GLU A 171 0.19 19.04 3.92
N ARG A 172 0.48 19.68 5.05
CA ARG A 172 -0.13 20.98 5.41
C ARG A 172 0.38 22.14 4.58
N GLU A 173 1.69 22.21 4.36
CA GLU A 173 2.33 23.35 3.71
C GLU A 173 2.37 23.22 2.19
N ARG A 174 2.42 21.98 1.68
CA ARG A 174 2.62 21.71 0.25
C ARG A 174 1.46 20.94 -0.39
N GLY A 175 0.51 20.42 0.40
CA GLY A 175 -0.63 19.67 -0.13
C GLY A 175 -0.23 18.36 -0.79
N MET A 176 0.70 17.62 -0.19
CA MET A 176 1.27 16.38 -0.73
C MET A 176 0.22 15.41 -1.28
N MET A 177 -0.84 15.11 -0.52
CA MET A 177 -1.88 14.19 -0.96
C MET A 177 -2.69 14.77 -2.12
N ARG A 178 -2.96 16.08 -2.13
CA ARG A 178 -3.62 16.75 -3.26
C ARG A 178 -2.80 16.57 -4.54
N LEU A 179 -1.49 16.84 -4.48
CA LEU A 179 -0.57 16.67 -5.61
C LEU A 179 -0.51 15.22 -6.08
N PHE A 180 -0.46 14.26 -5.16
CA PHE A 180 -0.51 12.82 -5.49
C PHE A 180 -1.78 12.45 -6.27
N PHE A 181 -2.95 12.91 -5.81
CA PHE A 181 -4.22 12.60 -6.46
C PHE A 181 -4.41 13.31 -7.79
N GLU A 182 -3.92 14.55 -7.92
CA GLU A 182 -3.86 15.26 -9.21
C GLU A 182 -2.98 14.49 -10.20
N ASP A 183 -1.80 14.02 -9.77
CA ASP A 183 -0.95 13.18 -10.61
C ASP A 183 -1.60 11.86 -11.00
N LEU A 184 -2.21 11.14 -10.06
CA LEU A 184 -2.84 9.87 -10.36
C LEU A 184 -3.94 10.01 -11.43
N ARG A 185 -4.72 11.08 -11.37
CA ARG A 185 -5.72 11.39 -12.40
C ARG A 185 -5.08 11.69 -13.75
N HIS A 186 -3.96 12.41 -13.76
CA HIS A 186 -3.21 12.70 -14.98
C HIS A 186 -2.60 11.43 -15.58
N PHE A 187 -1.89 10.64 -14.78
CA PHE A 187 -1.29 9.35 -15.16
C PHE A 187 -2.32 8.39 -15.77
N THR A 188 -3.45 8.17 -15.09
CA THR A 188 -4.51 7.27 -15.59
C THR A 188 -5.35 7.84 -16.73
N ALA A 189 -5.24 9.14 -17.02
CA ALA A 189 -5.87 9.74 -18.20
C ALA A 189 -5.06 9.49 -19.49
N GLN A 190 -3.77 9.19 -19.37
CA GLN A 190 -2.92 8.93 -20.51
C GLN A 190 -3.26 7.57 -21.12
N LYS A 191 -3.29 7.50 -22.45
CA LYS A 191 -3.45 6.22 -23.15
C LYS A 191 -2.15 5.45 -23.08
N VAL A 192 -2.20 4.27 -22.47
CA VAL A 192 -1.09 3.31 -22.53
C VAL A 192 -0.90 2.89 -24.00
N PRO A 193 0.29 3.09 -24.59
CA PRO A 193 0.54 2.64 -25.94
C PRO A 193 0.48 1.11 -26.02
N PRO A 194 0.06 0.53 -27.16
CA PRO A 194 -0.05 -0.91 -27.30
C PRO A 194 1.32 -1.57 -27.19
N GLY A 195 1.43 -2.63 -26.39
CA GLY A 195 2.62 -3.46 -26.26
C GLY A 195 2.90 -3.88 -24.81
N ASP A 196 3.41 -5.11 -24.65
CA ASP A 196 3.61 -5.71 -23.32
C ASP A 196 4.59 -4.92 -22.45
N ALA A 197 5.64 -4.34 -23.06
CA ALA A 197 6.62 -3.52 -22.34
C ALA A 197 6.01 -2.22 -21.78
N ALA A 198 5.19 -1.55 -22.57
CA ALA A 198 4.50 -0.31 -22.14
C ALA A 198 3.48 -0.61 -21.04
N HIS A 199 2.77 -1.74 -21.17
CA HIS A 199 1.84 -2.21 -20.16
C HIS A 199 2.53 -2.56 -18.85
N TYR A 200 3.66 -3.28 -18.89
CA TYR A 200 4.45 -3.60 -17.70
C TYR A 200 5.01 -2.34 -17.02
N ALA A 201 5.49 -1.37 -17.81
CA ALA A 201 5.95 -0.08 -17.28
C ALA A 201 4.81 0.67 -16.58
N HIS A 202 3.61 0.71 -17.18
CA HIS A 202 2.43 1.31 -16.58
C HIS A 202 2.04 0.65 -15.24
N ILE A 203 2.04 -0.69 -15.16
CA ILE A 203 1.77 -1.40 -13.91
C ILE A 203 2.85 -1.14 -12.85
N THR A 204 4.11 -1.04 -13.26
CA THR A 204 5.24 -0.71 -12.36
C THR A 204 5.07 0.69 -11.77
N GLU A 205 4.74 1.67 -12.59
CA GLU A 205 4.47 3.04 -12.17
C GLU A 205 3.26 3.16 -11.23
N LEU A 206 2.19 2.41 -11.51
CA LEU A 206 1.04 2.31 -10.62
C LEU A 206 1.44 1.71 -9.26
N THR A 207 2.23 0.64 -9.30
CA THR A 207 2.69 -0.06 -8.12
C THR A 207 3.51 0.87 -7.22
N VAL A 208 4.38 1.70 -7.79
CA VAL A 208 5.13 2.73 -7.04
C VAL A 208 4.19 3.72 -6.34
N ARG A 209 3.14 4.18 -7.02
CA ARG A 209 2.13 5.09 -6.43
C ARG A 209 1.41 4.46 -5.24
N LEU A 210 1.02 3.19 -5.34
CA LEU A 210 0.39 2.47 -4.23
C LEU A 210 1.37 2.19 -3.09
N HIS A 211 2.63 1.86 -3.39
CA HIS A 211 3.67 1.68 -2.36
C HIS A 211 3.95 2.96 -1.58
N PHE A 212 3.93 4.12 -2.25
CA PHE A 212 4.01 5.40 -1.56
C PHE A 212 2.87 5.56 -0.56
N LEU A 213 1.62 5.28 -0.93
CA LEU A 213 0.49 5.33 0.00
C LEU A 213 0.68 4.37 1.18
N THR A 214 1.15 3.14 0.94
CA THR A 214 1.47 2.19 2.01
C THR A 214 2.49 2.75 2.99
N ALA A 215 3.54 3.42 2.49
CA ALA A 215 4.57 4.01 3.33
C ALA A 215 4.01 5.16 4.19
N ILE A 216 3.20 6.05 3.59
CA ILE A 216 2.58 7.19 4.29
C ILE A 216 1.56 6.73 5.32
N PHE A 217 0.67 5.80 4.98
CA PHE A 217 -0.38 5.29 5.88
C PHE A 217 0.06 4.11 6.74
N SER A 218 1.32 4.13 7.17
CA SER A 218 1.87 3.19 8.16
C SER A 218 1.96 3.85 9.53
N PRO A 219 1.96 3.09 10.65
CA PRO A 219 2.13 3.64 11.99
C PRO A 219 3.37 4.52 12.17
N VAL A 220 4.42 4.25 11.39
CA VAL A 220 5.67 5.02 11.39
C VAL A 220 5.59 6.24 10.47
N GLY A 221 4.82 6.14 9.38
CA GLY A 221 4.72 7.18 8.36
C GLY A 221 3.84 8.36 8.76
N SER A 222 2.70 8.11 9.39
CA SER A 222 1.79 9.19 9.80
C SER A 222 0.97 8.83 11.05
N PRO A 223 0.39 9.84 11.74
CA PRO A 223 -0.52 9.61 12.85
C PRO A 223 -1.79 8.85 12.43
N HIS A 224 -2.37 8.04 13.32
CA HIS A 224 -3.55 7.21 13.01
C HIS A 224 -4.83 7.95 12.62
N ASN A 225 -4.93 9.25 12.92
CA ASN A 225 -6.04 10.10 12.49
C ASN A 225 -5.83 10.65 11.06
N PHE A 226 -4.63 10.54 10.51
CA PHE A 226 -4.35 10.88 9.12
C PHE A 226 -4.77 9.72 8.22
N ARG A 227 -5.95 9.81 7.61
CA ARG A 227 -6.56 8.75 6.80
C ARG A 227 -7.05 9.28 5.47
N LEU A 228 -7.28 8.38 4.52
CA LEU A 228 -7.94 8.75 3.28
C LEU A 228 -9.40 9.14 3.55
N THR A 229 -9.81 10.25 2.94
CA THR A 229 -11.22 10.65 2.88
C THR A 229 -11.98 9.76 1.91
N VAL A 230 -13.31 9.71 2.03
CA VAL A 230 -14.18 8.96 1.11
C VAL A 230 -13.99 9.45 -0.34
N GLU A 231 -13.85 10.75 -0.55
CA GLU A 231 -13.59 11.35 -1.87
C GLU A 231 -12.25 10.91 -2.48
N GLN A 232 -11.21 10.78 -1.65
CA GLN A 232 -9.92 10.27 -2.09
C GLN A 232 -9.98 8.77 -2.45
N VAL A 233 -10.71 7.97 -1.66
CA VAL A 233 -10.95 6.55 -1.96
C VAL A 233 -11.77 6.40 -3.25
N GLU A 234 -12.78 7.25 -3.45
CA GLU A 234 -13.51 7.34 -4.71
C GLU A 234 -12.61 7.69 -5.88
N THR A 235 -11.71 8.66 -5.71
CA THR A 235 -10.73 9.02 -6.74
C THR A 235 -9.83 7.83 -7.10
N LEU A 236 -9.32 7.07 -6.11
CA LEU A 236 -8.54 5.84 -6.37
C LEU A 236 -9.36 4.84 -7.19
N TRP A 237 -10.61 4.63 -6.76
CA TRP A 237 -11.52 3.68 -7.41
C TRP A 237 -11.78 4.07 -8.85
N ASP A 238 -12.15 5.32 -9.11
CA ASP A 238 -12.48 5.79 -10.45
C ASP A 238 -11.25 5.73 -11.37
N CYS A 239 -10.07 6.10 -10.88
CA CYS A 239 -8.84 6.05 -11.66
C CYS A 239 -8.44 4.60 -12.03
N LEU A 240 -8.49 3.67 -11.07
CA LEU A 240 -7.86 2.35 -11.23
C LEU A 240 -8.84 1.21 -11.58
N VAL A 241 -10.12 1.37 -11.23
CA VAL A 241 -11.13 0.32 -11.40
C VAL A 241 -12.11 0.66 -12.52
N VAL A 242 -12.50 1.94 -12.64
CA VAL A 242 -13.48 2.38 -13.66
C VAL A 242 -12.79 2.74 -14.96
N ARG A 243 -11.73 3.55 -14.91
CA ARG A 243 -11.07 4.11 -16.10
C ARG A 243 -9.93 3.25 -16.65
N SER A 244 -9.42 2.30 -15.85
CA SER A 244 -8.27 1.47 -16.19
C SER A 244 -8.63 0.00 -16.42
N GLY A 245 -7.65 -0.78 -16.88
CA GLY A 245 -7.83 -2.22 -17.15
C GLY A 245 -7.94 -3.09 -15.89
N PRO A 246 -8.30 -4.38 -16.05
CA PRO A 246 -8.53 -5.30 -14.93
C PRO A 246 -7.31 -5.50 -14.03
N GLU A 247 -6.10 -5.46 -14.59
CA GLU A 247 -4.87 -5.60 -13.80
C GLU A 247 -4.63 -4.41 -12.87
N CYS A 248 -4.98 -3.19 -13.29
CA CYS A 248 -4.91 -2.00 -12.45
C CYS A 248 -5.92 -2.08 -11.29
N ALA A 249 -7.11 -2.61 -11.58
CA ALA A 249 -8.13 -2.87 -10.56
C ALA A 249 -7.62 -3.89 -9.53
N ASP A 250 -6.94 -4.95 -9.96
CA ASP A 250 -6.36 -5.95 -9.07
C ASP A 250 -5.25 -5.39 -8.18
N CYS A 251 -4.40 -4.50 -8.71
CA CYS A 251 -3.44 -3.76 -7.89
C CYS A 251 -4.15 -2.97 -6.78
N LEU A 252 -5.23 -2.24 -7.10
CA LEU A 252 -5.99 -1.50 -6.09
C LEU A 252 -6.69 -2.44 -5.10
N TYR A 253 -7.32 -3.53 -5.56
CA TYR A 253 -8.00 -4.46 -4.67
C TYR A 253 -7.05 -5.11 -3.68
N SER A 254 -5.87 -5.52 -4.15
CA SER A 254 -4.80 -6.06 -3.31
C SER A 254 -4.37 -5.04 -2.25
N TRP A 255 -4.18 -3.78 -2.65
CA TRP A 255 -3.84 -2.70 -1.74
C TRP A 255 -4.95 -2.43 -0.71
N LEU A 256 -6.20 -2.25 -1.12
CA LEU A 256 -7.33 -2.04 -0.19
C LEU A 256 -7.48 -3.22 0.78
N LEU A 257 -7.24 -4.45 0.30
CA LEU A 257 -7.33 -5.66 1.12
C LEU A 257 -6.24 -5.71 2.19
N SER A 258 -5.01 -5.32 1.88
CA SER A 258 -3.92 -5.29 2.88
C SER A 258 -4.23 -4.29 4.00
N HIS A 259 -4.78 -3.12 3.64
CA HIS A 259 -5.20 -2.08 4.58
C HIS A 259 -6.51 -2.39 5.33
N SER A 260 -7.29 -3.38 4.87
CA SER A 260 -8.53 -3.83 5.54
C SER A 260 -8.31 -5.05 6.46
N LYS A 261 -7.17 -5.75 6.34
CA LYS A 261 -6.86 -6.95 7.14
C LYS A 261 -6.10 -6.63 8.42
N SER A 262 -5.17 -5.68 8.36
CA SER A 262 -4.32 -5.33 9.50
C SER A 262 -4.88 -4.11 10.23
N ALA A 263 -5.02 -4.21 11.56
CA ALA A 263 -5.39 -3.08 12.40
C ALA A 263 -4.27 -2.02 12.51
N GLU A 264 -3.03 -2.38 12.15
CA GLU A 264 -1.89 -1.46 12.14
C GLU A 264 -1.96 -0.48 10.96
N GLN A 265 -2.61 -0.89 9.88
CA GLN A 265 -2.76 -0.06 8.69
C GLN A 265 -3.96 0.87 8.87
N HIS A 266 -3.73 2.18 8.87
CA HIS A 266 -4.79 3.15 9.18
C HIS A 266 -5.31 3.94 7.98
N ALA A 267 -4.89 3.60 6.76
CA ALA A 267 -5.32 4.29 5.54
C ALA A 267 -6.84 4.41 5.40
N LEU A 268 -7.58 3.36 5.77
CA LEU A 268 -9.03 3.26 5.60
C LEU A 268 -9.77 3.42 6.94
N GLY A 269 -10.69 4.38 6.98
CA GLY A 269 -11.64 4.55 8.09
C GLY A 269 -12.87 3.65 7.96
N ALA A 270 -13.70 3.59 9.01
CA ALA A 270 -14.96 2.85 8.98
C ALA A 270 -15.88 3.32 7.85
N ASP A 271 -15.94 4.64 7.61
CA ASP A 271 -16.74 5.22 6.54
C ASP A 271 -16.25 4.81 5.14
N ALA A 272 -14.93 4.75 4.94
CA ALA A 272 -14.33 4.29 3.69
C ALA A 272 -14.63 2.80 3.44
N HIS A 273 -14.52 1.94 4.47
CA HIS A 273 -14.90 0.53 4.37
C HIS A 273 -16.39 0.38 4.02
N ARG A 274 -17.26 1.18 4.66
CA ARG A 274 -18.69 1.18 4.40
C ARG A 274 -19.01 1.58 2.96
N PHE A 275 -18.42 2.68 2.50
CA PHE A 275 -18.56 3.18 1.14
C PHE A 275 -18.13 2.16 0.09
N LEU A 276 -16.96 1.54 0.28
CA LEU A 276 -16.49 0.48 -0.62
C LEU A 276 -17.49 -0.69 -0.64
N TYR A 277 -17.96 -1.12 0.52
CA TYR A 277 -18.86 -2.27 0.66
C TYR A 277 -20.26 -2.05 0.08
N GLN A 278 -20.86 -0.88 0.33
CA GLN A 278 -22.26 -0.60 0.02
C GLN A 278 -22.43 0.05 -1.36
N ASP A 279 -21.51 0.92 -1.75
CA ASP A 279 -21.66 1.75 -2.94
C ASP A 279 -20.79 1.25 -4.10
N LYS A 280 -19.52 0.95 -3.86
CA LYS A 280 -18.58 0.68 -4.97
C LYS A 280 -18.54 -0.79 -5.40
N MET A 281 -18.36 -1.74 -4.47
CA MET A 281 -18.29 -3.17 -4.83
C MET A 281 -19.55 -3.70 -5.54
N PRO A 282 -20.79 -3.35 -5.12
CA PRO A 282 -22.00 -3.88 -5.77
C PRO A 282 -22.25 -3.33 -7.18
N THR A 283 -21.66 -2.19 -7.53
CA THR A 283 -21.79 -1.57 -8.87
C THR A 283 -20.93 -2.27 -9.94
N ARG A 284 -19.99 -3.12 -9.54
CA ARG A 284 -19.19 -3.89 -10.50
C ARG A 284 -20.06 -4.92 -11.20
N GLU A 285 -19.74 -5.23 -12.44
CA GLU A 285 -20.38 -6.35 -13.11
C GLU A 285 -19.83 -7.67 -12.52
N PRO A 286 -20.69 -8.61 -12.08
CA PRO A 286 -20.26 -9.88 -11.49
C PRO A 286 -19.28 -10.68 -12.36
N GLU A 287 -19.33 -10.47 -13.68
CA GLU A 287 -18.52 -11.15 -14.69
C GLU A 287 -17.09 -10.62 -14.77
N THR A 288 -16.85 -9.39 -14.30
CA THR A 288 -15.54 -8.73 -14.33
C THR A 288 -14.83 -8.75 -12.97
N MET A 289 -15.43 -9.40 -11.97
CA MET A 289 -14.89 -9.46 -10.62
C MET A 289 -13.79 -10.51 -10.53
N SER A 290 -12.56 -10.07 -10.26
CA SER A 290 -11.42 -10.95 -10.05
C SER A 290 -11.46 -11.65 -8.69
N ILE A 291 -10.61 -12.68 -8.52
CA ILE A 291 -10.42 -13.36 -7.23
C ILE A 291 -9.96 -12.38 -6.14
N MET A 292 -9.15 -11.38 -6.51
CA MET A 292 -8.70 -10.35 -5.58
C MET A 292 -9.85 -9.43 -5.17
N GLY A 293 -10.68 -9.00 -6.13
CA GLY A 293 -11.90 -8.23 -5.86
C GLY A 293 -12.87 -8.99 -4.94
N LEU A 294 -13.05 -10.30 -5.16
CA LEU A 294 -13.87 -11.15 -4.29
C LEU A 294 -13.31 -11.24 -2.87
N SER A 295 -11.99 -11.38 -2.75
CA SER A 295 -11.32 -11.45 -1.46
C SER A 295 -11.48 -10.13 -0.67
N LEU A 296 -11.36 -9.00 -1.35
CA LEU A 296 -11.67 -7.69 -0.79
C LEU A 296 -13.13 -7.61 -0.34
N TYR A 297 -14.05 -8.04 -1.19
CA TYR A 297 -15.47 -7.94 -0.89
C TYR A 297 -15.86 -8.75 0.35
N GLN A 298 -15.32 -9.96 0.45
CA GLN A 298 -15.49 -10.83 1.60
C GLN A 298 -14.95 -10.17 2.88
N GLN A 299 -13.77 -9.55 2.81
CA GLN A 299 -13.19 -8.88 3.96
C GLN A 299 -14.04 -7.70 4.43
N LEU A 300 -14.51 -6.86 3.50
CA LEU A 300 -15.41 -5.74 3.79
C LEU A 300 -16.73 -6.21 4.41
N CYS A 301 -17.29 -7.31 3.91
CA CYS A 301 -18.47 -7.95 4.50
C CYS A 301 -18.23 -8.40 5.94
N ASN A 302 -17.06 -8.99 6.24
CA ASN A 302 -16.70 -9.39 7.60
C ASN A 302 -16.61 -8.18 8.54
N LEU A 303 -15.96 -7.10 8.10
CA LEU A 303 -15.86 -5.85 8.87
C LEU A 303 -17.25 -5.25 9.15
N ALA A 304 -18.12 -5.20 8.14
CA ALA A 304 -19.48 -4.70 8.29
C ALA A 304 -20.29 -5.52 9.31
N ARG A 305 -20.15 -6.86 9.30
CA ARG A 305 -20.83 -7.74 10.27
C ARG A 305 -20.31 -7.54 11.70
N MET A 306 -19.00 -7.37 11.89
CA MET A 306 -18.43 -7.09 13.20
C MET A 306 -18.92 -5.75 13.76
N ALA A 307 -19.03 -4.72 12.91
CA ALA A 307 -19.58 -3.42 13.30
C ALA A 307 -21.06 -3.50 13.71
N LEU A 308 -21.86 -4.32 13.01
CA LEU A 308 -23.27 -4.56 13.34
C LEU A 308 -23.46 -5.38 14.63
N GLY A 309 -22.57 -6.33 14.92
CA GLY A 309 -22.62 -7.13 16.16
C GLY A 309 -22.19 -6.36 17.42
N ALA A 310 -21.54 -5.20 17.27
CA ALA A 310 -21.15 -4.31 18.36
C ALA A 310 -22.21 -3.24 18.70
N GLY A 311 -23.21 -3.04 17.83
CA GLY A 311 -24.32 -2.10 18.04
C GLY A 311 -25.55 -2.83 18.59
N ASP A 312 -26.08 -2.36 19.72
CA ASP A 312 -27.34 -2.85 20.28
C ASP A 312 -28.46 -2.71 19.23
N GLY A 313 -29.19 -3.80 19.04
CA GLY A 313 -30.08 -3.99 17.90
C GLY A 313 -31.30 -3.09 17.97
N ARG A 314 -31.40 -2.11 17.07
CA ARG A 314 -32.63 -1.61 16.46
C ARG A 314 -32.26 -0.56 15.41
N ASP A 315 -32.87 -0.67 14.23
CA ASP A 315 -33.00 0.39 13.21
C ASP A 315 -32.01 0.49 12.01
N ALA A 316 -31.14 -0.50 11.75
CA ALA A 316 -30.41 -0.55 10.47
C ALA A 316 -31.16 -1.41 9.41
N ALA A 317 -32.05 -0.80 8.61
CA ALA A 317 -32.61 -1.42 7.40
C ALA A 317 -31.47 -1.86 6.44
N PRO A 318 -31.52 -3.05 5.81
CA PRO A 318 -30.32 -3.85 5.56
C PRO A 318 -29.55 -3.37 4.32
N PRO A 319 -28.44 -2.61 4.49
CA PRO A 319 -27.52 -2.31 3.39
C PRO A 319 -26.79 -3.58 2.90
N HIS A 320 -27.04 -4.69 3.60
CA HIS A 320 -26.58 -6.03 3.28
C HIS A 320 -27.34 -6.64 2.10
N ALA A 321 -28.57 -6.22 1.78
CA ALA A 321 -29.39 -6.88 0.76
C ALA A 321 -28.80 -6.74 -0.66
N ALA A 322 -28.50 -5.52 -1.11
CA ALA A 322 -27.87 -5.29 -2.41
C ALA A 322 -26.47 -5.96 -2.49
N ALA A 323 -25.74 -5.93 -1.37
CA ALA A 323 -24.43 -6.55 -1.29
C ALA A 323 -24.51 -8.08 -1.41
N MET A 324 -25.50 -8.68 -0.76
CA MET A 324 -25.82 -10.11 -0.79
C MET A 324 -26.35 -10.57 -2.16
N ASP A 325 -27.19 -9.77 -2.80
CA ASP A 325 -27.65 -10.02 -4.16
C ASP A 325 -26.47 -10.02 -5.14
N HIS A 326 -25.50 -9.12 -4.95
CA HIS A 326 -24.28 -9.10 -5.76
C HIS A 326 -23.43 -10.37 -5.55
N LEU A 327 -23.18 -10.77 -4.30
CA LEU A 327 -22.50 -12.04 -3.99
C LEU A 327 -23.23 -13.26 -4.57
N TRP A 328 -24.55 -13.25 -4.53
CA TRP A 328 -25.38 -14.30 -5.10
C TRP A 328 -25.24 -14.38 -6.63
N LYS A 329 -25.25 -13.24 -7.33
CA LYS A 329 -25.03 -13.18 -8.78
C LYS A 329 -23.65 -13.72 -9.17
N ILE A 330 -22.60 -13.38 -8.42
CA ILE A 330 -21.25 -13.92 -8.62
C ILE A 330 -21.26 -15.45 -8.46
N ALA A 331 -21.84 -15.95 -7.37
CA ALA A 331 -21.88 -17.38 -7.07
C ALA A 331 -22.67 -18.18 -8.14
N LEU A 332 -23.80 -17.65 -8.60
CA LEU A 332 -24.58 -18.25 -9.69
C LEU A 332 -23.79 -18.31 -11.00
N ARG A 333 -23.05 -17.26 -11.34
CA ARG A 333 -22.22 -17.22 -12.54
C ARG A 333 -21.09 -18.25 -12.48
N ALA A 334 -20.35 -18.31 -11.38
CA ALA A 334 -19.29 -19.29 -11.19
C ALA A 334 -19.83 -20.74 -11.31
N ASN A 335 -21.05 -21.01 -10.83
CA ASN A 335 -21.69 -22.32 -10.99
C ASN A 335 -22.08 -22.60 -12.45
N SER A 336 -22.56 -21.58 -13.17
CA SER A 336 -22.90 -21.72 -14.59
C SER A 336 -21.67 -21.98 -15.47
N THR A 337 -20.53 -21.31 -15.22
CA THR A 337 -19.28 -21.53 -15.94
C THR A 337 -18.65 -22.89 -15.59
N ALA A 338 -18.68 -23.29 -14.32
CA ALA A 338 -18.24 -24.61 -13.88
C ALA A 338 -19.03 -25.74 -14.57
N ARG A 339 -20.36 -25.62 -14.66
CA ARG A 339 -21.20 -26.59 -15.37
C ARG A 339 -20.93 -26.66 -16.87
N MET A 340 -20.63 -25.54 -17.52
CA MET A 340 -20.25 -25.52 -18.94
C MET A 340 -18.88 -26.16 -19.18
N ALA A 341 -17.89 -25.94 -18.29
CA ALA A 341 -16.57 -26.57 -18.38
C ALA A 341 -16.62 -28.10 -18.16
N LEU A 342 -17.47 -28.57 -17.24
CA LEU A 342 -17.73 -29.99 -17.01
C LEU A 342 -18.47 -30.67 -18.17
N GLY A 343 -19.24 -29.93 -18.98
CA GLY A 343 -19.89 -30.45 -20.18
C GLY A 343 -18.99 -30.57 -21.41
N ALA A 344 -17.75 -30.05 -21.35
CA ALA A 344 -16.81 -30.00 -22.47
C ALA A 344 -15.54 -30.85 -22.27
N GLY A 345 -15.39 -31.53 -21.13
CA GLY A 345 -14.22 -32.35 -20.80
C GLY A 345 -14.56 -33.83 -20.71
N ASP A 346 -14.00 -34.63 -21.62
CA ASP A 346 -13.96 -36.09 -21.54
C ASP A 346 -13.31 -36.55 -20.23
N GLY A 347 -13.83 -37.64 -19.68
CA GLY A 347 -13.59 -38.06 -18.30
C GLY A 347 -12.11 -38.27 -17.99
N ARG A 348 -11.63 -37.60 -16.94
CA ARG A 348 -10.50 -38.05 -16.10
C ARG A 348 -10.55 -37.35 -14.75
N ASP A 349 -10.43 -38.16 -13.71
CA ASP A 349 -10.42 -37.81 -12.30
C ASP A 349 -9.29 -36.82 -11.96
N ALA A 350 -9.61 -35.54 -11.94
CA ALA A 350 -8.93 -34.53 -11.15
C ALA A 350 -9.95 -33.46 -10.79
N ALA A 351 -10.29 -33.32 -9.51
CA ALA A 351 -11.15 -32.24 -9.05
C ALA A 351 -10.49 -30.90 -9.46
N PRO A 352 -11.13 -30.08 -10.31
CA PRO A 352 -10.49 -28.86 -10.78
C PRO A 352 -10.33 -27.87 -9.61
N PRO A 353 -9.29 -27.02 -9.62
CA PRO A 353 -9.08 -25.97 -8.60
C PRO A 353 -10.29 -25.04 -8.44
N HIS A 354 -11.16 -25.00 -9.45
CA HIS A 354 -12.42 -24.27 -9.47
C HIS A 354 -13.49 -24.83 -8.50
N ALA A 355 -13.44 -26.12 -8.14
CA ALA A 355 -14.41 -26.75 -7.23
C ALA A 355 -14.23 -26.28 -5.76
N ALA A 356 -12.98 -26.06 -5.34
CA ALA A 356 -12.67 -25.54 -4.00
C ALA A 356 -13.04 -24.06 -3.87
N ALA A 357 -12.80 -23.25 -4.92
CA ALA A 357 -13.24 -21.86 -4.99
C ALA A 357 -14.77 -21.74 -5.01
N MET A 358 -15.44 -22.64 -5.74
CA MET A 358 -16.90 -22.76 -5.75
C MET A 358 -17.46 -23.16 -4.38
N ASP A 359 -16.86 -24.14 -3.70
CA ASP A 359 -17.27 -24.55 -2.36
C ASP A 359 -17.03 -23.43 -1.33
N HIS A 360 -15.95 -22.67 -1.46
CA HIS A 360 -15.70 -21.48 -0.62
C HIS A 360 -16.71 -20.36 -0.88
N LEU A 361 -16.99 -20.02 -2.14
CA LEU A 361 -18.01 -19.03 -2.53
C LEU A 361 -19.43 -19.47 -2.15
N TRP A 362 -19.73 -20.77 -2.29
CA TRP A 362 -21.00 -21.37 -1.90
C TRP A 362 -21.16 -21.37 -0.37
N LYS A 363 -20.11 -21.71 0.39
CA LYS A 363 -20.08 -21.59 1.86
C LYS A 363 -20.23 -20.15 2.32
N ILE A 364 -19.61 -19.18 1.63
CA ILE A 364 -19.81 -17.75 1.91
C ILE A 364 -21.26 -17.35 1.65
N ALA A 365 -21.80 -17.68 0.48
CA ALA A 365 -23.17 -17.37 0.10
C ALA A 365 -24.21 -18.03 1.03
N LEU A 366 -24.02 -19.30 1.41
CA LEU A 366 -24.89 -20.01 2.36
C LEU A 366 -24.81 -19.44 3.77
N ARG A 367 -23.61 -19.13 4.27
CA ARG A 367 -23.42 -18.54 5.61
C ARG A 367 -24.00 -17.14 5.69
N ALA A 368 -23.96 -16.40 4.60
CA ALA A 368 -24.49 -15.05 4.53
C ALA A 368 -26.02 -15.02 4.28
N ASN A 369 -26.57 -16.02 3.58
CA ASN A 369 -28.02 -16.19 3.41
C ASN A 369 -28.72 -16.76 4.66
N SER A 370 -28.06 -17.66 5.40
CA SER A 370 -28.59 -18.19 6.67
C SER A 370 -28.71 -17.11 7.75
N THR A 371 -27.79 -16.15 7.77
CA THR A 371 -27.82 -14.99 8.68
C THR A 371 -28.85 -13.94 8.28
N ALA A 372 -29.05 -13.69 6.98
CA ALA A 372 -30.15 -12.85 6.49
C ALA A 372 -31.54 -13.42 6.84
N ARG A 373 -31.71 -14.75 6.71
CA ARG A 373 -32.94 -15.44 7.15
C ARG A 373 -33.14 -15.39 8.66
N MET A 374 -32.08 -15.51 9.47
CA MET A 374 -32.18 -15.40 10.93
C MET A 374 -32.56 -13.97 11.38
N ALA A 375 -32.09 -12.94 10.68
CA ALA A 375 -32.49 -11.55 10.92
C ALA A 375 -33.94 -11.25 10.50
N GLN A 376 -34.46 -11.94 9.49
CA GLN A 376 -35.87 -11.83 9.04
C GLN A 376 -36.84 -12.71 9.85
N LEU A 377 -36.35 -13.75 10.53
CA LEU A 377 -37.17 -14.70 11.29
C LEU A 377 -37.27 -14.40 12.79
N SER A 378 -36.75 -13.26 13.28
CA SER A 378 -37.06 -12.80 14.64
C SER A 378 -38.50 -12.27 14.65
N PRO A 379 -39.48 -12.99 15.21
CA PRO A 379 -40.87 -12.56 15.17
C PRO A 379 -41.06 -11.48 16.22
N HIS A 380 -41.87 -10.47 15.88
CA HIS A 380 -42.58 -9.63 16.84
C HIS A 380 -42.97 -10.45 18.09
N ALA A 381 -42.38 -10.12 19.24
CA ALA A 381 -42.86 -10.63 20.51
C ALA A 381 -44.32 -10.17 20.69
N PRO A 382 -45.28 -11.08 20.94
CA PRO A 382 -46.65 -10.69 21.17
C PRO A 382 -46.73 -9.94 22.51
N ARG A 383 -47.40 -8.78 22.51
CA ARG A 383 -47.91 -8.14 23.72
C ARG A 383 -48.83 -9.14 24.43
N ALA A 384 -48.36 -9.71 25.53
CA ALA A 384 -49.23 -10.40 26.48
C ALA A 384 -50.08 -9.35 27.20
N GLY A 385 -51.39 -9.42 26.98
CA GLY A 385 -52.38 -8.56 27.58
C GLY A 385 -52.66 -8.89 29.04
N ASP A 386 -53.02 -7.83 29.76
CA ASP A 386 -54.18 -7.73 30.66
C ASP A 386 -54.52 -8.98 31.48
N GLY A 387 -53.79 -9.18 32.58
CA GLY A 387 -54.24 -9.97 33.72
C GLY A 387 -54.72 -9.01 34.80
N ARG A 388 -56.02 -8.70 34.79
CA ARG A 388 -56.72 -8.15 35.95
C ARG A 388 -56.62 -9.18 37.07
N ASP A 389 -56.09 -8.77 38.22
CA ASP A 389 -56.45 -9.44 39.46
C ASP A 389 -56.83 -8.42 40.51
N HIS A 390 -57.99 -8.70 41.11
CA HIS A 390 -58.70 -7.88 42.07
C HIS A 390 -57.94 -7.83 43.40
N GLY A 391 -57.49 -6.65 43.79
CA GLY A 391 -57.19 -6.37 45.20
C GLY A 391 -58.49 -6.14 45.97
N PRO A 392 -58.71 -6.78 47.14
CA PRO A 392 -59.77 -6.37 48.05
C PRO A 392 -59.33 -5.13 48.85
N SER A 393 -60.17 -4.09 48.79
CA SER A 393 -60.18 -2.97 49.72
C SER A 393 -60.54 -3.44 51.12
N VAL A 394 -59.73 -3.09 52.13
CA VAL A 394 -60.18 -2.67 53.48
C VAL A 394 -59.07 -1.79 54.10
N GLU A 395 -59.49 -0.57 54.49
CA GLU A 395 -59.16 0.26 55.68
C GLU A 395 -57.92 -0.14 56.52
N ASP A 396 -57.14 0.72 57.16
CA ASP A 396 -57.43 2.02 57.76
C ASP A 396 -56.10 2.62 58.29
N ARG A 397 -56.12 3.93 58.58
CA ARG A 397 -55.36 4.63 59.64
C ARG A 397 -53.82 4.67 59.67
N ALA A 398 -53.37 5.90 59.36
CA ALA A 398 -52.85 6.87 60.35
C ALA A 398 -51.39 6.79 60.85
N THR A 399 -50.87 8.02 60.98
CA THR A 399 -49.81 8.54 61.88
C THR A 399 -48.36 8.20 61.57
N GLY A 400 -47.56 9.26 61.45
CA GLY A 400 -46.09 9.23 61.50
C GLY A 400 -45.48 10.28 60.61
#